data_AF-A0A3G8M4Q4-F1
#
_entry.id   AF-A0A3G8M4Q4-F1
#
_cell.length_a   1.000
_cell.length_b   1.000
_cell.length_c   1.000
_cell.angle_alpha   90.00
_cell.angle_beta   90.00
_cell.angle_gamma   90.00
#
_symmetry.space_group_name_H-M   'P 1'
#
loop_
_entity.id
_entity.type
_entity.pdbx_description
1 polymer ?
#
loop_
_entity_poly.entity_id
_entity_poly.type
_entity_poly.pdbx_seq_one_letter_code
_entity_poly.pdbx_strand_id
1 'polypeptide(L)'
;MNNRICSCIPPPVGWSVNRQTHPAITQAIFALSNNERTPEAIWEAPAPEEWRRISELVVEYVIDGDFAVDNGKFAWGPFETLRLLPARRN
;
A
#
# COMPACT_ATOMS: atom_id res chain seq x y z
N MET A 1 -4.08 25.56 4.28
CA MET A 1 -4.43 24.12 4.30
C MET A 1 -3.12 23.36 4.43
N ASN A 2 -2.79 22.87 5.64
CA ASN A 2 -1.52 22.20 5.92
C ASN A 2 -1.68 20.69 5.74
N ASN A 3 -1.58 20.21 4.49
CA ASN A 3 -1.38 18.78 4.24
C ASN A 3 0.06 18.42 4.63
N ARG A 4 0.26 18.12 5.91
CA ARG A 4 1.44 17.39 6.36
C ARG A 4 1.25 15.95 5.90
N ILE A 5 1.70 15.64 4.68
CA ILE A 5 1.89 14.27 4.27
C ILE A 5 2.92 13.68 5.23
N CYS A 6 2.41 12.76 6.04
CA CYS A 6 3.03 11.55 6.57
C CYS A 6 4.52 11.64 6.85
N SER A 7 4.87 11.48 8.13
CA SER A 7 6.18 11.00 8.53
C SER A 7 6.47 9.71 7.76
N CYS A 8 7.29 9.78 6.70
CA CYS A 8 7.72 8.64 5.89
C CYS A 8 8.68 7.77 6.71
N ILE A 9 8.15 7.09 7.73
CA ILE A 9 8.88 6.01 8.39
C ILE A 9 8.86 4.87 7.38
N PRO A 10 10.00 4.51 6.76
CA PRO A 10 10.02 3.36 5.88
C PRO A 10 9.58 2.14 6.69
N PRO A 11 8.68 1.31 6.14
CA PRO A 11 8.25 0.13 6.87
C PRO A 11 9.47 -0.75 7.17
N PRO A 12 9.49 -1.43 8.33
CA PRO A 12 10.60 -2.31 8.67
C PRO A 12 10.76 -3.37 7.57
N VAL A 13 11.95 -3.43 6.96
CA VAL A 13 12.26 -4.32 5.82
C VAL A 13 11.85 -5.77 6.08
N GLY A 14 11.98 -6.26 7.32
CA GLY A 14 11.57 -7.61 7.69
C GLY A 14 10.06 -7.87 7.63
N TRP A 15 9.22 -6.84 7.75
CA TRP A 15 7.77 -7.00 7.78
C TRP A 15 7.21 -7.41 6.41
N SER A 16 7.66 -6.72 5.35
CA SER A 16 7.30 -6.99 3.96
C SER A 16 7.83 -8.35 3.50
N VAL A 17 9.09 -8.67 3.82
CA VAL A 17 9.73 -9.95 3.45
C VAL A 17 9.03 -11.14 4.09
N ASN A 18 8.72 -11.08 5.39
CA ASN A 18 8.06 -12.17 6.10
C ASN A 18 6.65 -12.47 5.57
N ARG A 19 5.96 -11.47 5.02
CA ARG A 19 4.60 -11.59 4.47
C ARG A 19 4.57 -11.77 2.97
N GLN A 20 5.72 -11.70 2.30
CA GLN A 20 5.83 -11.67 0.83
C GLN A 20 4.94 -10.58 0.22
N THR A 21 4.83 -9.45 0.93
CA THR A 21 4.02 -8.30 0.53
C THR A 21 4.88 -7.30 -0.22
N HIS A 22 4.38 -6.78 -1.33
CA HIS A 22 5.06 -5.77 -2.13
C HIS A 22 5.33 -4.50 -1.31
N PRO A 23 6.52 -3.89 -1.40
CA PRO A 23 6.90 -2.75 -0.56
C PRO A 23 5.96 -1.55 -0.71
N ALA A 24 5.42 -1.28 -1.91
CA ALA A 24 4.40 -0.24 -2.12
C ALA A 24 3.13 -0.46 -1.27
N ILE A 25 2.64 -1.70 -1.17
CA ILE A 25 1.48 -2.04 -0.33
C ILE A 25 1.84 -1.89 1.13
N THR A 26 3.03 -2.37 1.52
CA THR A 26 3.50 -2.22 2.90
C THR A 26 3.56 -0.74 3.29
N GLN A 27 4.12 0.12 2.43
CA GLN A 27 4.18 1.56 2.68
C GLN A 27 2.78 2.16 2.83
N ALA A 28 1.83 1.79 1.98
CA ALA A 28 0.45 2.25 2.07
C ALA A 28 -0.25 1.81 3.38
N ILE A 29 -0.05 0.55 3.79
CA ILE A 29 -0.58 0.02 5.06
C ILE A 29 -0.02 0.80 6.25
N PHE A 30 1.30 1.02 6.28
CA PHE A 30 1.94 1.77 7.36
C PHE A 30 1.49 3.24 7.38
N ALA A 31 1.27 3.85 6.21
CA ALA A 31 0.75 5.21 6.11
C ALA A 31 -0.69 5.35 6.64
N LEU A 32 -1.50 4.29 6.55
CA LEU A 32 -2.88 4.27 7.05
C LEU A 32 -3.00 3.78 8.50
N SER A 33 -1.99 3.07 8.99
CA SER A 33 -1.99 2.58 10.36
C SER A 33 -2.01 3.73 11.37
N ASN A 34 -2.66 3.49 12.49
CA ASN A 34 -2.75 4.43 13.60
C ASN A 34 -2.86 3.66 14.93
N ASN A 35 -3.06 4.38 16.04
CA ASN A 35 -3.15 3.76 17.37
C ASN A 35 -4.36 2.81 17.54
N GLU A 36 -5.40 2.94 16.70
CA GLU A 36 -6.61 2.12 16.75
C GLU A 36 -6.55 0.93 15.76
N ARG A 37 -5.84 1.10 14.65
CA ARG A 37 -5.68 0.12 13.58
C ARG A 37 -4.21 -0.11 13.28
N THR A 38 -3.67 -1.22 13.78
CA THR A 38 -2.28 -1.62 13.54
C THR A 38 -2.06 -2.03 12.08
N PRO A 39 -0.82 -1.93 11.56
CA PRO A 39 -0.46 -2.43 10.24
C PRO A 39 -0.87 -3.90 10.04
N GLU A 40 -0.71 -4.74 11.07
CA GLU A 40 -1.10 -6.15 11.05
C GLU A 40 -2.60 -6.33 10.88
N ALA A 41 -3.41 -5.55 11.60
CA ALA A 41 -4.86 -5.65 11.52
C ALA A 41 -5.40 -5.17 10.17
N ILE A 42 -4.78 -4.14 9.60
CA ILE A 42 -5.12 -3.65 8.24
C ILE A 42 -4.68 -4.68 7.20
N TRP A 43 -3.54 -5.34 7.36
CA TRP A 43 -3.06 -6.35 6.43
C TRP A 43 -3.91 -7.64 6.45
N GLU A 44 -4.27 -8.10 7.65
CA GLU A 44 -5.04 -9.34 7.86
C GLU A 44 -6.52 -9.16 7.46
N ALA A 45 -7.13 -8.04 7.86
CA ALA A 45 -8.54 -7.77 7.64
C ALA A 45 -8.77 -6.28 7.29
N PRO A 46 -8.35 -5.85 6.09
CA PRO A 46 -8.61 -4.50 5.60
C PRO A 46 -10.11 -4.25 5.43
N ALA A 47 -10.59 -3.15 5.98
CA ALA A 47 -11.93 -2.64 5.76
C ALA A 47 -12.07 -2.12 4.31
N PRO A 48 -13.29 -2.03 3.75
CA PRO A 48 -13.49 -1.55 2.39
C PRO A 48 -12.90 -0.15 2.12
N GLU A 49 -12.96 0.76 3.11
CA GLU A 49 -12.36 2.09 3.00
C GLU A 49 -10.83 2.06 3.01
N GLU A 50 -10.23 1.15 3.79
CA GLU A 50 -8.78 0.96 3.84
C GLU A 50 -8.29 0.37 2.51
N TRP A 51 -9.01 -0.61 1.95
CA TRP A 51 -8.73 -1.15 0.61
C TRP A 51 -8.65 -0.07 -0.46
N ARG A 52 -9.65 0.82 -0.46
CA ARG A 52 -9.69 1.93 -1.41
C ARG A 52 -8.50 2.86 -1.22
N ARG A 53 -8.23 3.29 0.02
CA ARG A 53 -7.11 4.19 0.32
C ARG A 53 -5.76 3.57 0.02
N ILE A 54 -5.57 2.28 0.28
CA ILE A 54 -4.33 1.56 -0.07
C ILE A 54 -4.13 1.58 -1.58
N SER A 55 -5.20 1.32 -2.35
CA SER A 55 -5.15 1.37 -3.80
C SER A 55 -4.81 2.77 -4.32
N GLU A 56 -5.40 3.81 -3.74
CA GLU A 56 -5.11 5.22 -4.06
C GLU A 56 -3.62 5.55 -3.78
N LEU A 57 -3.10 5.19 -2.60
CA LEU A 57 -1.70 5.44 -2.24
C LEU A 57 -0.71 4.69 -3.13
N VAL A 58 -0.98 3.42 -3.47
CA VAL A 58 -0.11 2.64 -4.37
C VAL A 58 -0.08 3.26 -5.76
N VAL A 59 -1.20 3.80 -6.25
CA VAL A 59 -1.24 4.56 -7.52
C VAL A 59 -0.37 5.81 -7.43
N GLU A 60 -0.47 6.58 -6.34
CA GLU A 60 0.35 7.78 -6.14
C GLU A 60 1.85 7.44 -6.15
N TYR A 61 2.28 6.45 -5.38
CA TYR A 61 3.70 6.07 -5.32
C TYR A 61 4.23 5.57 -6.67
N VAL A 62 3.38 4.94 -7.48
CA VAL A 62 3.72 4.54 -8.85
C VAL A 62 3.86 5.76 -9.78
N ILE A 63 2.93 6.71 -9.68
CA ILE A 63 2.93 7.93 -10.50
C ILE A 63 4.14 8.80 -10.17
N ASP A 64 4.48 8.91 -8.89
CA ASP A 64 5.63 9.67 -8.39
C ASP A 64 6.98 8.98 -8.70
N GLY A 65 6.95 7.70 -9.12
CA GLY A 65 8.13 6.94 -9.50
C GLY A 65 8.86 6.29 -8.33
N ASP A 66 8.25 6.25 -7.14
CA ASP A 66 8.79 5.56 -5.96
C ASP A 66 8.83 4.03 -6.15
N PHE A 67 7.88 3.48 -6.92
CA PHE A 67 7.82 2.06 -7.24
C PHE A 67 7.59 1.79 -8.73
N ALA A 68 8.29 0.79 -9.24
CA ALA A 68 8.07 0.30 -10.60
C ALA A 68 6.73 -0.43 -10.74
N VAL A 69 6.07 -0.23 -11.87
CA VAL A 69 4.85 -0.98 -12.22
C VAL A 69 5.24 -2.37 -12.73
N ASP A 70 5.08 -3.39 -11.89
CA ASP A 70 5.19 -4.78 -12.34
C ASP A 70 3.86 -5.24 -12.95
N ASN A 71 3.60 -4.84 -14.20
CA ASN A 71 2.39 -5.22 -14.94
C ASN A 71 1.06 -4.89 -14.20
N GLY A 72 1.09 -3.86 -13.35
CA GLY A 72 -0.03 -3.43 -12.50
C GLY A 72 -0.35 -4.37 -11.34
N LYS A 73 0.53 -5.30 -10.99
CA LYS A 73 0.35 -6.30 -9.94
C LYS A 73 1.23 -5.98 -8.74
N PHE A 74 0.63 -5.99 -7.56
CA PHE A 74 1.32 -5.77 -6.30
C PHE A 74 0.94 -6.90 -5.34
N ALA A 75 1.92 -7.71 -4.93
CA ALA A 75 1.67 -8.84 -4.04
C ALA A 75 1.15 -8.37 -2.67
N TRP A 76 -0.06 -8.76 -2.28
CA TRP A 76 -0.57 -8.53 -0.92
C TRP A 76 -0.01 -9.58 0.05
N GLY A 77 0.16 -10.80 -0.45
CA GLY A 77 0.81 -11.92 0.22
C GLY A 77 1.16 -13.02 -0.79
N PRO A 78 1.49 -14.24 -0.34
CA PRO A 78 1.96 -15.32 -1.22
C PRO A 78 0.94 -15.78 -2.27
N PHE A 79 -0.35 -15.57 -2.02
CA PHE A 79 -1.44 -16.02 -2.89
C PHE A 79 -2.34 -14.89 -3.40
N GLU A 80 -2.13 -13.67 -2.91
CA GLU A 80 -3.03 -12.54 -3.14
C GLU A 80 -2.30 -11.38 -3.80
N THR A 81 -2.95 -10.74 -4.76
CA THR A 81 -2.37 -9.66 -5.55
C THR A 81 -3.37 -8.53 -5.72
N LEU A 82 -2.98 -7.33 -5.32
CA LEU A 82 -3.66 -6.10 -5.69
C LEU A 82 -3.36 -5.79 -7.15
N ARG A 83 -4.42 -5.65 -7.96
CA ARG A 83 -4.29 -5.22 -9.36
C ARG A 83 -4.77 -3.79 -9.50
N LEU A 84 -3.87 -2.91 -9.90
CA LEU A 84 -4.26 -1.59 -10.35
C LEU A 84 -4.79 -1.71 -11.77
N LEU A 85 -6.09 -1.43 -11.95
CA LEU A 85 -6.64 -1.28 -13.28
C LEU A 85 -6.06 0.01 -13.87
N PRO A 86 -5.53 -0.01 -15.11
CA PRO A 86 -5.17 1.22 -15.77
C PRO A 86 -6.43 2.08 -15.86
N ALA A 87 -6.36 3.30 -15.34
CA ALA A 87 -7.41 4.28 -15.59
C ALA A 87 -7.59 4.32 -17.11
N ARG A 88 -8.78 3.96 -17.61
CA ARG A 88 -9.09 4.08 -19.04
C ARG A 88 -8.87 5.54 -19.40
N ARG A 89 -7.73 5.80 -20.03
CA ARG A 89 -7.42 7.07 -20.68
C ARG A 89 -8.38 7.14 -21.87
N ASN A 90 -9.49 7.86 -21.70
CA ASN A 90 -10.36 8.26 -22.79
C ASN A 90 -9.81 9.50 -23.47
#